data_AF-A0A2D4GLN8-F1
#
_entry.id   AF-A0A2D4GLN8-F1
#
_cell.length_a   1.000
_cell.length_b   1.000
_cell.length_c   1.000
_cell.angle_alpha   90.00
_cell.angle_beta   90.00
_cell.angle_gamma   90.00
#
_symmetry.space_group_name_H-M   'P 1'
#
loop_
_entity.id
_entity.type
_entity.pdbx_description
1 polymer ?
#
loop_
_entity_poly.entity_id
_entity_poly.type
_entity_poly.pdbx_seq_one_letter_code
_entity_poly.pdbx_strand_id
1 'polypeptide(L)'
;MEFKLKPFFGGSTSINQISGKIKSGEEVLASLDGHWDGEVYINDLKNGSTDIFWNPTSEVRKQRLKRHIVLFEEQTEFESERLWQHVTSAIGKGDQHKATQEKFVLEEEQRHAARERKENGTEWKSLLFWHNATTNEWHYKYEDLRPWDPLNDIAQYEKDGVLQTMHRHLSNRMSTHKNMCISNQVARHKVISN
;
A
#
# COMPACT_ATOMS: atom_id res chain seq x y z
N MET A 1 -15.91 -15.82 7.23
CA MET A 1 -14.79 -16.21 8.11
C MET A 1 -14.96 -15.48 9.42
N GLU A 2 -14.62 -16.12 10.53
CA GLU A 2 -14.79 -15.65 11.90
C GLU A 2 -13.41 -15.56 12.55
N PHE A 3 -13.13 -14.44 13.22
CA PHE A 3 -11.95 -14.29 14.09
C PHE A 3 -12.43 -14.42 15.53
N LYS A 4 -11.99 -15.47 16.22
CA LYS A 4 -12.47 -15.80 17.56
C LYS A 4 -11.75 -14.93 18.59
N LEU A 5 -12.53 -14.36 19.50
CA LEU A 5 -11.99 -13.71 20.69
C LEU A 5 -11.42 -14.76 21.65
N LYS A 6 -10.43 -14.36 22.47
CA LYS A 6 -9.90 -15.23 23.51
C LYS A 6 -11.02 -15.61 24.50
N PRO A 7 -11.30 -16.91 24.73
CA PRO A 7 -12.30 -17.34 25.70
C PRO A 7 -11.86 -17.05 27.14
N PHE A 8 -12.83 -16.89 28.06
CA PHE A 8 -12.58 -16.71 29.49
C PHE A 8 -11.83 -17.90 30.12
N PHE A 9 -12.13 -19.11 29.66
CA PHE A 9 -11.44 -20.34 30.04
C PHE A 9 -10.66 -20.85 28.83
N GLY A 10 -9.35 -20.62 28.83
CA GLY A 10 -8.45 -21.00 27.74
C GLY A 10 -7.03 -20.47 27.96
N GLY A 11 -6.03 -21.28 27.58
CA GLY A 11 -4.62 -20.92 27.69
C GLY A 11 -4.17 -19.92 26.62
N SER A 12 -2.87 -19.83 26.40
CA SER A 12 -2.31 -19.13 25.23
C SER A 12 -2.73 -19.77 23.91
N THR A 13 -3.05 -21.08 23.90
CA THR A 13 -3.48 -21.85 22.73
C THR A 13 -4.88 -21.52 22.20
N SER A 14 -5.61 -20.58 22.81
CA SER A 14 -6.92 -20.11 22.35
C SER A 14 -6.94 -18.64 21.93
N ILE A 15 -5.77 -18.05 21.65
CA ILE A 15 -5.66 -16.72 21.03
C ILE A 15 -5.55 -16.88 19.50
N ASN A 16 -5.85 -15.80 18.75
CA ASN A 16 -5.65 -15.72 17.30
C ASN A 16 -6.36 -16.80 16.46
N GLN A 17 -7.35 -17.46 17.03
CA GLN A 17 -8.11 -18.50 16.35
C GLN A 17 -9.02 -17.92 15.26
N ILE A 18 -9.15 -18.64 14.15
CA ILE A 18 -10.11 -18.38 13.10
C ILE A 18 -10.92 -19.64 12.77
N SER A 19 -12.13 -19.43 12.26
CA SER A 19 -12.90 -20.48 11.58
C SER A 19 -13.64 -19.95 10.36
N GLY A 20 -13.94 -20.83 9.41
CA GLY A 20 -14.53 -20.47 8.13
C GLY A 20 -15.20 -21.64 7.44
N LYS A 21 -16.00 -21.33 6.43
CA LYS A 21 -16.63 -22.29 5.53
C LYS A 21 -16.54 -21.75 4.11
N ILE A 22 -16.03 -22.56 3.20
CA ILE A 22 -16.06 -22.30 1.76
C ILE A 22 -17.36 -22.91 1.25
N LYS A 23 -18.16 -22.11 0.52
CA LYS A 23 -19.49 -22.52 0.04
C LYS A 23 -19.67 -22.26 -1.45
N SER A 24 -20.51 -23.07 -2.08
CA SER A 24 -21.08 -22.80 -3.40
C SER A 24 -22.61 -22.73 -3.24
N GLY A 25 -23.15 -21.51 -3.23
CA GLY A 25 -24.53 -21.29 -2.79
C GLY A 25 -24.72 -21.73 -1.33
N GLU A 26 -25.62 -22.69 -1.10
CA GLU A 26 -25.88 -23.26 0.23
C GLU A 26 -24.94 -24.44 0.58
N GLU A 27 -24.40 -25.14 -0.42
CA GLU A 27 -23.50 -26.28 -0.23
C GLU A 27 -22.21 -25.83 0.45
N VAL A 28 -21.81 -26.51 1.53
CA VAL A 28 -20.50 -26.31 2.16
C VAL A 28 -19.52 -27.28 1.52
N LEU A 29 -18.48 -26.73 0.88
CA LEU A 29 -17.44 -27.51 0.21
C LEU A 29 -16.30 -27.88 1.17
N ALA A 30 -15.90 -26.95 2.04
CA ALA A 30 -14.84 -27.16 3.01
C ALA A 30 -15.03 -26.28 4.26
N SER A 31 -14.41 -26.66 5.38
CA SER A 31 -14.17 -25.75 6.52
C SER A 31 -12.73 -25.27 6.54
N LEU A 32 -12.50 -24.13 7.19
CA LEU A 32 -11.18 -23.61 7.53
C LEU A 32 -11.14 -23.44 9.05
N ASP A 33 -10.14 -23.97 9.74
CA ASP A 33 -10.02 -23.88 11.19
C ASP A 33 -8.54 -23.83 11.60
N GLY A 34 -8.18 -22.95 12.56
CA GLY A 34 -6.80 -22.82 13.04
C GLY A 34 -6.47 -21.44 13.58
N HIS A 35 -5.24 -20.98 13.37
CA HIS A 35 -4.68 -19.74 13.93
C HIS A 35 -4.12 -18.84 12.81
N TRP A 36 -4.51 -17.56 12.74
CA TRP A 36 -4.09 -16.68 11.64
C TRP A 36 -2.59 -16.32 11.65
N ASP A 37 -1.96 -16.38 12.83
CA ASP A 37 -0.53 -16.20 13.07
C ASP A 37 0.28 -17.51 13.04
N GLY A 38 -0.41 -18.65 12.86
CA GLY A 38 0.16 -20.00 12.83
C GLY A 38 -0.52 -20.85 11.76
N GLU A 39 -0.81 -22.10 12.10
CA GLU A 39 -1.40 -23.05 11.14
C GLU A 39 -2.91 -22.87 11.00
N VAL A 40 -3.38 -22.81 9.76
CA VAL A 40 -4.78 -22.93 9.38
C VAL A 40 -4.93 -24.17 8.52
N TYR A 41 -5.88 -25.01 8.90
CA TYR A 41 -6.21 -26.26 8.21
C TYR A 41 -7.45 -26.04 7.34
N ILE A 42 -7.48 -26.67 6.17
CA ILE A 42 -8.67 -26.83 5.35
C ILE A 42 -9.18 -28.26 5.45
N ASN A 43 -10.47 -28.43 5.69
CA ASN A 43 -11.14 -29.73 5.75
C ASN A 43 -12.09 -29.85 4.56
N ASP A 44 -11.75 -30.67 3.56
CA ASP A 44 -12.59 -30.91 2.39
C ASP A 44 -13.69 -31.93 2.75
N LEU A 45 -14.95 -31.52 2.56
CA LEU A 45 -16.12 -32.32 2.97
C LEU A 45 -16.50 -33.40 1.95
N LYS A 46 -15.93 -33.39 0.74
CA LYS A 46 -16.22 -34.35 -0.34
C LYS A 46 -15.36 -35.60 -0.25
N ASN A 47 -14.09 -35.45 0.15
CA ASN A 47 -13.14 -36.55 0.31
C ASN A 47 -12.80 -36.85 1.78
N GLY A 48 -13.10 -35.95 2.71
CA GLY A 48 -12.76 -36.06 4.13
C GLY A 48 -11.29 -35.79 4.46
N SER A 49 -10.52 -35.14 3.57
CA SER A 49 -9.11 -34.78 3.83
C SER A 49 -9.00 -33.52 4.68
N THR A 50 -7.93 -33.48 5.49
CA THR A 50 -7.51 -32.31 6.25
C THR A 50 -6.10 -31.96 5.82
N ASP A 51 -5.93 -30.78 5.24
CA ASP A 51 -4.67 -30.31 4.67
C ASP A 51 -4.27 -28.95 5.28
N ILE A 52 -2.97 -28.62 5.27
CA ILE A 52 -2.51 -27.29 5.72
C ILE A 52 -2.83 -26.27 4.62
N PHE A 53 -3.72 -25.33 4.92
CA PHE A 53 -4.10 -24.22 4.05
C PHE A 53 -3.12 -23.05 4.15
N TRP A 54 -2.66 -22.75 5.36
CA TRP A 54 -1.73 -21.66 5.64
C TRP A 54 -0.82 -22.04 6.81
N ASN A 55 0.47 -21.73 6.67
CA ASN A 55 1.43 -21.75 7.76
C ASN A 55 2.50 -20.67 7.48
N PRO A 56 2.60 -19.58 8.27
CA PRO A 56 3.55 -18.51 8.07
C PRO A 56 4.93 -18.93 8.61
N THR A 57 5.54 -19.95 8.03
CA THR A 57 6.90 -20.40 8.38
C THR A 57 7.93 -19.28 8.18
N SER A 58 9.13 -19.45 8.73
CA SER A 58 10.23 -18.50 8.48
C SER A 58 10.58 -18.42 6.98
N GLU A 59 10.40 -19.51 6.25
CA GLU A 59 10.68 -19.65 4.82
C GLU A 59 9.65 -18.88 3.99
N VAL A 60 8.36 -19.05 4.29
CA VAL A 60 7.27 -18.26 3.69
C VAL A 60 7.44 -16.76 4.02
N ARG A 61 7.87 -16.42 5.25
CA ARG A 61 8.15 -15.02 5.62
C ARG A 61 9.33 -14.42 4.86
N LYS A 62 10.40 -15.19 4.58
CA LYS A 62 11.54 -14.76 3.74
C LYS A 62 11.15 -14.53 2.27
N GLN A 63 10.11 -15.21 1.79
CA GLN A 63 9.59 -15.07 0.41
C GLN A 63 8.64 -13.86 0.22
N ARG A 64 8.31 -13.12 1.27
CA ARG A 64 7.46 -11.92 1.16
C ARG A 64 8.11 -10.89 0.23
N LEU A 65 7.30 -10.29 -0.64
CA LEU A 65 7.73 -9.18 -1.50
C LEU A 65 8.37 -8.09 -0.64
N LYS A 66 9.54 -7.59 -1.08
CA LYS A 66 10.22 -6.50 -0.39
C LYS A 66 9.34 -5.24 -0.49
N ARG A 67 8.94 -4.68 0.65
CA ARG A 67 8.33 -3.35 0.70
C ARG A 67 9.38 -2.34 0.25
N HIS A 68 9.11 -1.64 -0.85
CA HIS A 68 9.83 -0.43 -1.22
C HIS A 68 9.25 0.74 -0.42
N ILE A 69 10.10 1.69 -0.04
CA ILE A 69 9.75 2.91 0.69
C ILE A 69 10.48 4.08 0.06
N VAL A 70 9.85 5.25 0.04
CA VAL A 70 10.48 6.53 -0.30
C VAL A 70 11.52 6.84 0.78
N LEU A 71 12.72 7.29 0.39
CA LEU A 71 13.77 7.64 1.34
C LEU A 71 13.32 8.83 2.19
N PHE A 72 13.70 8.85 3.47
CA PHE A 72 13.20 9.85 4.42
C PHE A 72 13.48 11.30 3.98
N GLU A 73 14.62 11.51 3.33
CA GLU A 73 15.06 12.79 2.78
C GLU A 73 14.22 13.23 1.56
N GLU A 74 13.64 12.28 0.84
CA GLU A 74 12.79 12.47 -0.35
C GLU A 74 11.31 12.63 0.01
N GLN A 75 10.89 12.19 1.20
CA GLN A 75 9.49 12.29 1.66
C GLN A 75 9.04 13.74 1.83
N THR A 76 7.81 14.01 1.38
CA THR A 76 7.10 15.29 1.58
C THR A 76 6.61 15.47 3.01
N GLU A 77 6.27 16.71 3.40
CA GLU A 77 5.97 17.08 4.79
C GLU A 77 4.80 16.30 5.43
N PHE A 78 3.82 15.87 4.64
CA PHE A 78 2.63 15.15 5.10
C PHE A 78 2.71 13.62 4.94
N GLU A 79 3.84 13.08 4.45
CA GLU A 79 4.05 11.63 4.43
C GLU A 79 4.27 11.09 5.85
N SER A 80 3.65 9.96 6.16
CA SER A 80 3.44 9.53 7.55
C SER A 80 4.71 9.34 8.37
N GLU A 81 5.81 8.89 7.78
CA GLU A 81 7.07 8.68 8.53
C GLU A 81 7.74 10.02 8.86
N ARG A 82 7.82 10.95 7.90
CA ARG A 82 8.28 12.33 8.11
C ARG A 82 7.38 13.13 9.05
N LEU A 83 6.06 13.07 8.88
CA LEU A 83 5.08 13.81 9.67
C LEU A 83 5.07 13.36 11.14
N TRP A 84 5.21 12.06 11.41
CA TRP A 84 5.18 11.51 12.77
C TRP A 84 6.57 11.31 13.41
N GLN A 85 7.66 11.74 12.75
CA GLN A 85 9.05 11.44 13.13
C GLN A 85 9.38 11.76 14.60
N HIS A 86 8.86 12.84 15.17
CA HIS A 86 9.18 13.26 16.53
C HIS A 86 8.44 12.42 17.58
N VAL A 87 7.18 12.08 17.29
CA VAL A 87 6.36 11.17 18.10
C VAL A 87 6.98 9.77 18.10
N THR A 88 7.33 9.22 16.94
CA THR A 88 7.94 7.89 16.83
C THR A 88 9.32 7.83 17.46
N SER A 89 10.15 8.89 17.32
CA SER A 89 11.45 8.99 17.99
C SER A 89 11.33 9.02 19.51
N ALA A 90 10.32 9.72 20.06
CA ALA A 90 10.06 9.76 21.50
C ALA A 90 9.56 8.41 22.04
N ILE A 91 8.62 7.76 21.34
CA ILE A 91 8.14 6.40 21.66
C ILE A 91 9.30 5.40 21.65
N GLY A 92 10.17 5.44 20.63
CA GLY A 92 11.34 4.57 20.52
C GLY A 92 12.38 4.77 21.64
N LYS A 93 12.36 5.91 22.32
CA LYS A 93 13.18 6.23 23.51
C LYS A 93 12.47 5.95 24.83
N GLY A 94 11.19 5.54 24.80
CA GLY A 94 10.36 5.35 25.99
C GLY A 94 9.84 6.63 26.64
N ASP A 95 10.04 7.80 26.02
CA ASP A 95 9.64 9.09 26.57
C ASP A 95 8.17 9.40 26.24
N GLN A 96 7.28 8.94 27.11
CA GLN A 96 5.83 9.11 26.98
C GLN A 96 5.38 10.57 27.12
N HIS A 97 6.07 11.38 27.91
CA HIS A 97 5.74 12.80 28.07
C HIS A 97 6.04 13.56 26.79
N LYS A 98 7.23 13.35 26.22
CA LYS A 98 7.59 13.94 24.93
C LYS A 98 6.72 13.42 23.80
N ALA A 99 6.47 12.11 23.70
CA ALA A 99 5.59 11.55 22.68
C ALA A 99 4.19 12.20 22.70
N THR A 100 3.65 12.44 23.90
CA THR A 100 2.37 13.14 24.10
C THR A 100 2.44 14.60 23.64
N GLN A 101 3.53 15.31 23.96
CA GLN A 101 3.73 16.71 23.57
C GLN A 101 3.84 16.88 22.04
N GLU A 102 4.70 16.08 21.40
CA GLU A 102 4.89 16.12 19.94
C GLU A 102 3.59 15.76 19.20
N LYS A 103 2.82 14.79 19.72
CA LYS A 103 1.50 14.43 19.19
C LYS A 103 0.51 15.59 19.32
N PHE A 104 0.51 16.29 20.45
CA PHE A 104 -0.37 17.44 20.67
C PHE A 104 -0.10 18.58 19.68
N VAL A 105 1.17 18.89 19.40
CA VAL A 105 1.58 19.92 18.43
C VAL A 105 1.01 19.60 17.04
N LEU A 106 1.30 18.41 16.52
CA LEU A 106 0.81 17.92 15.23
C LEU A 106 -0.73 17.98 15.15
N GLU A 107 -1.43 17.52 16.18
CA GLU A 107 -2.89 17.54 16.20
C GLU A 107 -3.48 18.96 16.34
N GLU A 108 -2.79 19.91 16.98
CA GLU A 108 -3.24 21.31 17.07
C GLU A 108 -3.07 22.02 15.72
N GLU A 109 -1.97 21.81 15.01
CA GLU A 109 -1.76 22.34 13.66
C GLU A 109 -2.85 21.87 12.69
N GLN A 110 -3.19 20.57 12.72
CA GLN A 110 -4.29 20.02 11.92
C GLN A 110 -5.66 20.61 12.32
N ARG A 111 -5.90 20.82 13.63
CA ARG A 111 -7.12 21.48 14.14
C ARG A 111 -7.18 22.97 13.80
N HIS A 112 -6.04 23.66 13.69
CA HIS A 112 -5.96 25.03 13.20
C HIS A 112 -6.29 25.09 11.71
N ALA A 113 -5.60 24.31 10.88
CA ALA A 113 -5.85 24.26 9.44
C ALA A 113 -7.30 23.84 9.09
N ALA A 114 -7.95 23.03 9.92
CA ALA A 114 -9.38 22.70 9.77
C ALA A 114 -10.31 23.88 10.10
N ARG A 115 -9.99 24.68 11.13
CA ARG A 115 -10.72 25.92 11.46
C ARG A 115 -10.60 26.96 10.35
N GLU A 116 -9.38 27.23 9.91
CA GLU A 116 -9.08 28.18 8.83
C GLU A 116 -9.82 27.83 7.53
N ARG A 117 -9.80 26.56 7.10
CA ARG A 117 -10.58 26.08 5.96
C ARG A 117 -12.08 26.37 6.10
N LYS A 118 -12.65 26.12 7.29
CA LYS A 118 -14.06 26.37 7.58
C LYS A 118 -14.40 27.87 7.55
N GLU A 119 -13.56 28.71 8.14
CA GLU A 119 -13.71 30.17 8.17
C GLU A 119 -13.61 30.77 6.76
N ASN A 120 -12.69 30.25 5.94
CA ASN A 120 -12.51 30.65 4.54
C ASN A 120 -13.46 29.94 3.55
N GLY A 121 -14.46 29.18 4.04
CA GLY A 121 -15.41 28.44 3.19
C GLY A 121 -14.77 27.43 2.22
N THR A 122 -13.54 26.99 2.49
CA THR A 122 -12.72 26.15 1.60
C THR A 122 -12.84 24.68 2.00
N GLU A 123 -13.31 23.85 1.07
CA GLU A 123 -13.42 22.41 1.26
C GLU A 123 -12.04 21.73 1.23
N TRP A 124 -11.83 20.71 2.08
CA TRP A 124 -10.66 19.84 1.94
C TRP A 124 -10.82 18.89 0.76
N LYS A 125 -9.81 18.83 -0.11
CA LYS A 125 -9.80 17.94 -1.26
C LYS A 125 -8.65 16.94 -1.11
N SER A 126 -8.98 15.66 -1.20
CA SER A 126 -7.99 14.58 -1.29
C SER A 126 -7.10 14.78 -2.52
N LEU A 127 -5.79 14.54 -2.37
CA LEU A 127 -4.81 14.69 -3.45
C LEU A 127 -4.92 13.55 -4.48
N LEU A 128 -4.96 12.30 -4.01
CA LEU A 128 -4.84 11.11 -4.86
C LEU A 128 -6.17 10.36 -5.09
N PHE A 129 -7.22 10.66 -4.32
CA PHE A 129 -8.49 9.93 -4.38
C PHE A 129 -9.68 10.87 -4.60
N TRP A 130 -10.77 10.34 -5.15
CA TRP A 130 -12.07 11.01 -5.24
C TRP A 130 -13.14 10.14 -4.56
N HIS A 131 -14.15 10.78 -3.97
CA HIS A 131 -15.24 10.09 -3.28
C HIS A 131 -16.44 9.92 -4.21
N ASN A 132 -16.92 8.68 -4.32
CA ASN A 132 -18.15 8.35 -5.02
C ASN A 132 -19.32 8.44 -4.03
N ALA A 133 -20.05 9.56 -4.05
CA ALA A 133 -21.18 9.78 -3.15
C ALA A 133 -22.33 8.75 -3.31
N THR A 134 -22.41 8.04 -4.45
CA THR A 134 -23.46 7.06 -4.72
C THR A 134 -23.14 5.69 -4.11
N THR A 135 -21.90 5.21 -4.23
CA THR A 135 -21.46 3.93 -3.61
C THR A 135 -20.87 4.10 -2.22
N ASN A 136 -20.57 5.34 -1.83
CA ASN A 136 -19.80 5.72 -0.63
C ASN A 136 -18.36 5.17 -0.61
N GLU A 137 -17.76 4.98 -1.79
CA GLU A 137 -16.41 4.45 -1.96
C GLU A 137 -15.40 5.56 -2.28
N TRP A 138 -14.13 5.31 -1.99
CA TRP A 138 -13.02 6.14 -2.45
C TRP A 138 -12.31 5.43 -3.60
N HIS A 139 -12.24 6.10 -4.74
CA HIS A 139 -11.50 5.63 -5.91
C HIS A 139 -10.22 6.43 -6.06
N TYR A 140 -9.17 5.77 -6.49
CA TYR A 140 -7.91 6.40 -6.82
C TYR A 140 -8.04 7.15 -8.17
N LYS A 141 -7.49 8.36 -8.25
CA LYS A 141 -7.70 9.26 -9.42
C LYS A 141 -7.01 8.78 -10.68
N TYR A 142 -6.01 7.91 -10.55
CA TYR A 142 -5.12 7.47 -11.63
C TYR A 142 -5.16 5.93 -11.77
N GLU A 143 -6.32 5.32 -11.51
CA GLU A 143 -6.54 3.87 -11.69
C GLU A 143 -6.32 3.45 -13.14
N ASP A 144 -5.23 2.72 -13.41
CA ASP A 144 -5.05 1.97 -14.65
C ASP A 144 -5.51 0.52 -14.43
N LEU A 145 -6.76 0.25 -14.78
CA LEU A 145 -7.40 -1.07 -14.64
C LEU A 145 -7.15 -1.98 -15.87
N ARG A 146 -6.31 -1.55 -16.83
CA ARG A 146 -6.00 -2.36 -18.01
C ARG A 146 -5.14 -3.56 -17.60
N PRO A 147 -5.34 -4.74 -18.21
CA PRO A 147 -4.43 -5.87 -18.04
C PRO A 147 -3.00 -5.48 -18.45
N TRP A 148 -2.01 -6.01 -17.73
CA TRP A 148 -0.61 -5.90 -18.08
C TRP A 148 -0.34 -6.46 -19.49
N ASP A 149 0.34 -5.70 -20.35
CA ASP A 149 0.77 -6.14 -21.67
C ASP A 149 2.23 -6.68 -21.59
N PRO A 150 2.48 -8.00 -21.67
CA PRO A 150 3.82 -8.55 -21.56
C PRO A 150 4.77 -8.15 -22.71
N LEU A 151 4.23 -7.68 -23.84
CA LEU A 151 5.01 -7.22 -24.99
C LEU A 151 5.45 -5.78 -24.78
N ASN A 152 4.55 -4.91 -24.33
CA ASN A 152 4.80 -3.47 -24.26
C ASN A 152 5.18 -2.95 -22.87
N ASP A 153 4.71 -3.56 -21.78
CA ASP A 153 4.96 -3.06 -20.43
C ASP A 153 6.26 -3.67 -19.86
N ILE A 154 7.06 -2.84 -19.20
CA ILE A 154 8.39 -3.22 -18.66
C ILE A 154 8.39 -3.24 -17.14
N ALA A 155 7.92 -2.16 -16.52
CA ALA A 155 7.82 -2.01 -15.07
C ALA A 155 6.66 -1.05 -14.74
N GLN A 156 6.02 -1.25 -13.58
CA GLN A 156 5.21 -0.22 -12.95
C GLN A 156 6.03 0.40 -11.81
N TYR A 157 5.97 1.72 -11.67
CA TYR A 157 6.61 2.46 -10.59
C TYR A 157 5.67 3.55 -10.06
N GLU A 158 5.96 4.05 -8.87
CA GLU A 158 5.23 5.15 -8.25
C GLU A 158 6.06 6.43 -8.39
N LYS A 159 5.37 7.55 -8.62
CA LYS A 159 5.95 8.89 -8.58
C LYS A 159 4.91 9.91 -8.11
N ASP A 160 5.20 10.68 -7.06
CA ASP A 160 4.34 11.72 -6.50
C ASP A 160 2.92 11.21 -6.12
N GLY A 161 2.83 9.94 -5.68
CA GLY A 161 1.60 9.20 -5.42
C GLY A 161 0.90 8.65 -6.67
N VAL A 162 1.49 8.84 -7.86
CA VAL A 162 0.95 8.40 -9.15
C VAL A 162 1.63 7.12 -9.62
N LEU A 163 0.87 6.04 -9.79
CA LEU A 163 1.34 4.82 -10.43
C LEU A 163 1.50 5.05 -11.94
N GLN A 164 2.67 4.72 -12.48
CA GLN A 164 3.03 4.91 -13.88
C GLN A 164 3.60 3.61 -14.45
N THR A 165 3.21 3.28 -15.68
CA THR A 165 3.73 2.11 -16.40
C THR A 165 4.81 2.55 -17.40
N MET A 166 5.99 1.95 -17.29
CA MET A 166 7.09 2.15 -18.23
C MET A 166 6.90 1.21 -19.42
N HIS A 167 6.66 1.79 -20.60
CA HIS A 167 6.46 1.03 -21.84
C HIS A 167 7.74 0.90 -22.68
N ARG A 168 7.84 -0.15 -23.48
CA ARG A 168 8.83 -0.31 -24.55
C ARG A 168 8.53 0.71 -25.65
N HIS A 169 9.27 1.81 -25.65
CA HIS A 169 9.26 2.71 -26.79
C HIS A 169 9.97 2.04 -27.99
N LEU A 170 9.23 1.25 -28.77
CA LEU A 170 9.68 0.78 -30.09
C LEU A 170 9.92 2.00 -30.97
N SER A 171 11.18 2.41 -31.06
CA SER A 171 11.58 3.48 -31.96
C SER A 171 11.46 3.00 -33.41
N ASN A 172 10.35 3.33 -34.06
CA ASN A 172 10.25 3.28 -35.53
C ASN A 172 11.22 4.30 -36.13
N ARG A 173 12.49 3.93 -36.22
CA ARG A 173 13.44 4.51 -37.18
C ARG A 173 13.28 3.78 -38.52
N MET A 174 13.49 4.51 -39.61
CA MET A 174 13.05 4.22 -40.98
C MET A 174 11.54 4.53 -41.19
N SER A 175 11.10 5.37 -42.14
CA SER A 175 11.84 6.29 -43.03
C SER A 175 10.89 7.36 -43.58
N THR A 176 11.34 8.60 -43.69
CA THR A 176 11.04 9.46 -44.85
C THR A 176 12.01 10.65 -44.86
N HIS A 177 12.85 10.72 -45.88
CA HIS A 177 13.67 11.91 -46.13
C HIS A 177 12.77 13.10 -46.49
N LYS A 178 12.88 14.20 -45.74
CA LYS A 178 12.76 15.54 -46.31
C LYS A 178 13.96 16.37 -45.89
N ASN A 179 14.73 16.79 -46.89
CA ASN A 179 15.85 17.70 -46.72
C ASN A 179 15.33 19.08 -46.28
N MET A 180 15.78 19.58 -45.13
CA MET A 180 16.01 21.01 -44.93
C MET A 180 17.33 21.20 -44.15
N CYS A 181 17.98 22.33 -44.38
CA CYS A 181 19.41 22.52 -44.20
C CYS A 181 19.70 23.64 -43.18
N ILE A 182 20.80 23.53 -42.42
CA ILE A 182 21.42 24.59 -41.58
C ILE A 182 20.56 25.00 -40.35
N SER A 183 21.09 25.27 -39.14
CA SER A 183 22.44 25.64 -38.68
C SER A 183 22.85 24.97 -37.35
N ASN A 184 24.16 25.00 -37.06
CA ASN A 184 24.77 24.65 -35.77
C ASN A 184 24.36 25.58 -34.62
N GLN A 185 24.35 25.06 -33.38
CA GLN A 185 25.19 25.59 -32.28
C GLN A 185 25.39 24.56 -31.14
N VAL A 186 26.35 24.82 -30.25
CA VAL A 186 27.06 23.80 -29.44
C VAL A 186 27.00 24.07 -27.93
N ALA A 187 26.70 23.03 -27.14
CA ALA A 187 27.00 22.85 -25.70
C ALA A 187 26.59 21.39 -25.33
N ARG A 188 27.35 20.43 -24.77
CA ARG A 188 28.47 20.40 -23.78
C ARG A 188 28.11 21.20 -22.51
N HIS A 189 28.07 20.71 -21.27
CA HIS A 189 28.48 19.45 -20.60
C HIS A 189 27.79 19.43 -19.19
N LYS A 190 27.76 18.39 -18.35
CA LYS A 190 28.08 16.93 -18.38
C LYS A 190 27.57 16.33 -17.03
N VAL A 191 27.09 15.09 -16.99
CA VAL A 191 26.69 14.41 -15.73
C VAL A 191 27.91 14.01 -14.90
N ILE A 192 27.86 14.23 -13.58
CA ILE A 192 28.81 13.69 -12.60
C ILE A 192 28.04 12.73 -11.68
N SER A 193 28.53 11.51 -11.58
CA SER A 193 28.12 10.51 -10.61
C SER A 193 28.95 10.62 -9.33
N ASN A 194 28.31 10.39 -8.18
CA ASN A 194 28.77 9.50 -7.12
C ASN A 194 27.58 9.16 -6.22
#